data_AF-F0XIV1-F1
#
_entry.id   AF-F0XIV1-F1
#
_cell.length_a   1.000
_cell.length_b   1.000
_cell.length_c   1.000
_cell.angle_alpha   90.00
_cell.angle_beta   90.00
_cell.angle_gamma   90.00
#
_symmetry.space_group_name_H-M   'P 1'
#
loop_
_entity.id
_entity.type
_entity.pdbx_description
1 polymer ?
#
loop_
_entity_poly.entity_id
_entity_poly.type
_entity_poly.pdbx_seq_one_letter_code
_entity_poly.pdbx_strand_id
1 'polypeptide(L)'
;MLATPRIIATAVGASVGFAVLANAGFSSSTADNVAVYWGQNSYQQPTGSLYSQQRLSYYCSDTNIDIIPLAFLDAISTPVVNFANAGDNCTAFSGTTLLSCSQLEEDIQTCQSTYGKTILLSVGGATYTEGGFSTSTAATAAADNIWAMFGPVQTSSSVNRPFGNAVVDGFDFDFESSTSNMAAFAEQLRASMDAATAAGGKEYYLSAAPQCPYPDVADNDMLSGAVYFDFIMVQFYNNYCGLQSFVSGSSSQNNFDFSTWDTWAQSVSKNPDVRILVGIPGSSTAAGSGYESGSTLASIVTYLKQFPTFGGIMIWDMSQVYANSGLLDAVVADLKSAASTTTATTVPLATPTTSPTKPTSETPPSSPRAAITPTGTIPAEMTPTEALTTESTQIAVTQTAAATGLCTQSTIVSTTTVTVTVTGDSATTPTIPTNTTFTTKTTSATQTAKPVSQWGQCGGTGYTGSTTCASPYSCVILSVWWAQCE
;
A
#
# COMPACT_ATOMS: atom_id res chain seq x y z
N MET A 1 -54.83 -12.87 -61.42
CA MET A 1 -54.55 -11.76 -60.49
C MET A 1 -54.73 -12.30 -59.08
N LEU A 2 -53.65 -12.72 -58.43
CA LEU A 2 -53.67 -13.20 -57.05
C LEU A 2 -53.58 -12.00 -56.10
N ALA A 3 -54.44 -11.96 -55.09
CA ALA A 3 -54.40 -10.99 -54.00
C ALA A 3 -53.50 -11.52 -52.87
N THR A 4 -52.52 -10.72 -52.47
CA THR A 4 -51.52 -11.02 -51.43
C THR A 4 -52.06 -10.67 -50.02
N PRO A 5 -51.83 -11.48 -48.98
CA PRO A 5 -52.22 -11.13 -47.61
C PRO A 5 -51.17 -10.19 -46.98
N ARG A 6 -51.66 -9.20 -46.21
CA ARG A 6 -50.83 -8.31 -45.38
C ARG A 6 -50.60 -8.96 -44.01
N ILE A 7 -49.34 -9.20 -43.67
CA ILE A 7 -48.90 -9.57 -42.31
C ILE A 7 -48.68 -8.27 -41.53
N ILE A 8 -49.37 -8.12 -40.41
CA ILE A 8 -49.13 -7.04 -39.44
C ILE A 8 -48.04 -7.55 -38.50
N ALA A 9 -46.82 -7.00 -38.62
CA ALA A 9 -45.73 -7.27 -37.70
C ALA A 9 -45.79 -6.28 -36.54
N THR A 10 -46.04 -6.79 -35.33
CA THR A 10 -45.95 -6.03 -34.09
C THR A 10 -44.47 -5.83 -33.74
N ALA A 11 -43.97 -4.61 -33.86
CA ALA A 11 -42.61 -4.27 -33.44
C ALA A 11 -42.56 -4.17 -31.91
N VAL A 12 -41.97 -5.18 -31.26
CA VAL A 12 -41.53 -5.09 -29.86
C VAL A 12 -40.25 -4.27 -29.87
N GLY A 13 -40.31 -3.03 -29.39
CA GLY A 13 -39.13 -2.19 -29.22
C GLY A 13 -38.24 -2.78 -28.13
N ALA A 14 -37.11 -3.36 -28.52
CA ALA A 14 -36.03 -3.66 -27.61
C ALA A 14 -35.38 -2.33 -27.20
N SER A 15 -35.65 -1.87 -25.99
CA SER A 15 -34.87 -0.83 -25.33
C SER A 15 -33.45 -1.36 -25.13
N VAL A 16 -32.55 -1.00 -26.04
CA VAL A 16 -31.11 -1.15 -25.86
C VAL A 16 -30.74 -0.20 -24.72
N GLY A 17 -30.60 -0.74 -23.51
CA GLY A 17 -29.97 -0.02 -22.42
C GLY A 17 -28.54 0.29 -22.86
N PHE A 18 -28.23 1.57 -23.07
CA PHE A 18 -26.85 2.00 -23.10
C PHE A 18 -26.26 1.68 -21.74
N ALA A 19 -25.41 0.66 -21.67
CA ALA A 19 -24.46 0.57 -20.57
C ALA A 19 -23.67 1.88 -20.62
N VAL A 20 -23.92 2.76 -19.66
CA VAL A 20 -23.03 3.89 -19.41
C VAL A 20 -21.70 3.24 -19.06
N LEU A 21 -20.78 3.20 -20.02
CA LEU A 21 -19.38 2.90 -19.74
C LEU A 21 -18.94 4.00 -18.79
N ALA A 22 -18.91 3.69 -17.49
CA ALA A 22 -18.32 4.57 -16.50
C ALA A 22 -16.86 4.75 -16.95
N ASN A 23 -16.51 5.97 -17.34
CA ASN A 23 -15.12 6.32 -17.59
C ASN A 23 -14.43 6.26 -16.22
N ALA A 24 -13.57 5.27 -15.99
CA ALA A 24 -12.74 5.22 -14.81
C ALA A 24 -11.79 6.43 -14.79
N GLY A 25 -11.53 6.99 -13.61
CA GLY A 25 -10.60 8.10 -13.45
C GLY A 25 -9.15 7.64 -13.59
N PHE A 26 -8.84 6.45 -13.09
CA PHE A 26 -7.52 5.84 -13.26
C PHE A 26 -7.23 5.52 -14.74
N SER A 27 -6.01 5.85 -15.17
CA SER A 27 -5.44 5.47 -16.46
C SER A 27 -4.08 4.82 -16.25
N SER A 28 -3.98 3.54 -16.57
CA SER A 28 -2.71 2.80 -16.62
C SER A 28 -1.80 3.22 -17.78
N SER A 29 -2.27 4.09 -18.67
CA SER A 29 -1.51 4.55 -19.85
C SER A 29 -0.80 5.88 -19.63
N THR A 30 -1.05 6.55 -18.50
CA THR A 30 -0.51 7.86 -18.18
C THR A 30 0.22 7.86 -16.83
N ALA A 31 1.00 8.91 -16.60
CA ALA A 31 1.79 9.11 -15.39
C ALA A 31 1.33 10.35 -14.60
N ASP A 32 0.10 10.80 -14.85
CA ASP A 32 -0.50 12.02 -14.30
C ASP A 32 -1.73 11.76 -13.44
N ASN A 33 -1.95 10.50 -13.01
CA ASN A 33 -3.04 10.15 -12.11
C ASN A 33 -2.86 10.84 -10.76
N VAL A 34 -3.95 11.35 -10.19
CA VAL A 34 -3.98 11.89 -8.83
C VAL A 34 -4.96 11.09 -7.99
N ALA A 35 -4.43 10.39 -6.98
CA ALA A 35 -5.22 9.75 -5.94
C ALA A 35 -5.23 10.59 -4.67
N VAL A 36 -6.39 10.74 -4.02
CA VAL A 36 -6.48 11.46 -2.74
C VAL A 36 -7.37 10.67 -1.78
N TYR A 37 -6.82 10.24 -0.64
CA TYR A 37 -7.57 9.54 0.39
C TYR A 37 -8.68 10.44 0.96
N TRP A 38 -9.86 9.88 1.20
CA TRP A 38 -10.98 10.59 1.84
C TRP A 38 -11.61 9.69 2.89
N GLY A 39 -11.95 10.24 4.06
CA GLY A 39 -12.75 9.53 5.05
C GLY A 39 -12.30 9.80 6.49
N GLN A 40 -11.00 9.99 6.74
CA GLN A 40 -10.48 10.13 8.10
C GLN A 40 -10.40 11.57 8.63
N ASN A 41 -10.73 12.57 7.80
CA ASN A 41 -10.75 13.97 8.20
C ASN A 41 -9.45 14.44 8.88
N SER A 42 -8.27 14.04 8.38
CA SER A 42 -6.96 14.27 9.02
C SER A 42 -6.72 15.71 9.51
N TYR A 43 -7.27 16.74 8.83
CA TYR A 43 -7.09 18.15 9.20
C TYR A 43 -7.74 18.55 10.54
N GLN A 44 -8.86 17.89 10.93
CA GLN A 44 -9.55 18.02 12.22
C GLN A 44 -9.59 19.42 12.87
N GLN A 45 -10.01 20.47 12.16
CA GLN A 45 -10.17 21.80 12.78
C GLN A 45 -11.51 21.97 13.52
N PRO A 46 -11.50 22.41 14.80
CA PRO A 46 -12.71 22.60 15.59
C PRO A 46 -13.54 23.86 15.21
N THR A 47 -12.95 24.85 14.53
CA THR A 47 -13.63 26.10 14.08
C THR A 47 -12.95 26.70 12.84
N GLY A 48 -13.71 27.35 11.93
CA GLY A 48 -13.18 28.09 10.78
C GLY A 48 -13.96 27.85 9.49
N SER A 49 -13.75 28.66 8.45
CA SER A 49 -14.47 28.57 7.16
C SER A 49 -14.05 27.38 6.28
N LEU A 50 -12.95 26.71 6.62
CA LEU A 50 -12.49 25.46 6.02
C LEU A 50 -12.87 24.33 6.98
N TYR A 51 -14.17 24.07 7.05
CA TYR A 51 -14.76 23.09 7.96
C TYR A 51 -14.21 21.69 7.70
N SER A 52 -14.24 20.87 8.76
CA SER A 52 -14.18 19.38 8.75
C SER A 52 -14.51 18.76 7.39
N GLN A 53 -13.83 17.67 7.05
CA GLN A 53 -14.08 16.85 5.85
C GLN A 53 -15.53 16.92 5.38
N GLN A 54 -15.72 17.41 4.16
CA GLN A 54 -17.02 17.53 3.53
C GLN A 54 -17.51 16.16 3.04
N ARG A 55 -18.78 16.08 2.64
CA ARG A 55 -19.31 14.88 1.97
C ARG A 55 -18.49 14.54 0.73
N LEU A 56 -18.41 13.26 0.37
CA LEU A 56 -17.57 12.77 -0.72
C LEU A 56 -17.86 13.49 -2.06
N SER A 57 -19.14 13.68 -2.41
CA SER A 57 -19.51 14.31 -3.70
C SER A 57 -19.09 15.77 -3.85
N TYR A 58 -18.78 16.48 -2.75
CA TYR A 58 -18.21 17.82 -2.80
C TYR A 58 -16.88 17.80 -3.57
N TYR A 59 -16.01 16.84 -3.23
CA TYR A 59 -14.67 16.70 -3.80
C TYR A 59 -14.68 16.10 -5.21
N CYS A 60 -15.66 15.25 -5.52
CA CYS A 60 -15.74 14.61 -6.83
C CYS A 60 -15.93 15.58 -8.00
N SER A 61 -16.42 16.80 -7.75
CA SER A 61 -16.49 17.83 -8.79
C SER A 61 -15.14 18.38 -9.24
N ASP A 62 -14.09 18.15 -8.46
CA ASP A 62 -12.73 18.60 -8.77
C ASP A 62 -12.12 17.74 -9.87
N THR A 63 -11.79 18.36 -11.00
CA THR A 63 -11.20 17.70 -12.16
C THR A 63 -9.73 17.34 -11.97
N ASN A 64 -9.10 17.78 -10.89
CA ASN A 64 -7.71 17.50 -10.56
C ASN A 64 -7.51 16.18 -9.80
N ILE A 65 -8.58 15.45 -9.49
CA ILE A 65 -8.56 14.20 -8.72
C ILE A 65 -9.16 13.09 -9.57
N ASP A 66 -8.47 11.98 -9.71
CA ASP A 66 -8.92 10.86 -10.55
C ASP A 66 -9.44 9.69 -9.71
N ILE A 67 -8.75 9.43 -8.59
CA ILE A 67 -8.95 8.26 -7.74
C ILE A 67 -9.20 8.71 -6.31
N ILE A 68 -10.20 8.14 -5.65
CA ILE A 68 -10.53 8.43 -4.26
C ILE A 68 -10.64 7.11 -3.48
N PRO A 69 -9.58 6.70 -2.77
CA PRO A 69 -9.67 5.64 -1.76
C PRO A 69 -10.48 6.12 -0.55
N LEU A 70 -11.54 5.38 -0.22
CA LEU A 70 -12.40 5.62 0.93
C LEU A 70 -11.79 4.98 2.17
N ALA A 71 -11.34 5.81 3.11
CA ALA A 71 -10.64 5.44 4.32
C ALA A 71 -11.59 5.46 5.54
N PHE A 72 -12.00 4.31 6.10
CA PHE A 72 -11.55 2.95 5.83
C PHE A 72 -12.63 1.88 6.12
N LEU A 73 -12.38 0.69 5.59
CA LEU A 73 -12.82 -0.59 6.15
C LEU A 73 -11.82 -1.01 7.24
N ASP A 74 -12.07 -0.57 8.48
CA ASP A 74 -11.21 -0.72 9.66
C ASP A 74 -11.12 -2.17 10.20
N ALA A 75 -12.05 -3.04 9.80
CA ALA A 75 -12.04 -4.45 10.14
C ALA A 75 -12.70 -5.27 9.03
N ILE A 76 -12.23 -6.50 8.83
CA ILE A 76 -12.64 -7.42 7.77
C ILE A 76 -13.12 -8.78 8.28
N SER A 77 -12.71 -9.22 9.47
CA SER A 77 -13.25 -10.46 10.06
C SER A 77 -14.67 -10.25 10.57
N THR A 78 -14.90 -9.12 11.26
CA THR A 78 -16.23 -8.58 11.51
C THR A 78 -16.27 -7.18 10.92
N PRO A 79 -16.85 -6.99 9.72
CA PRO A 79 -16.71 -5.76 8.97
C PRO A 79 -17.10 -4.51 9.78
N VAL A 80 -16.19 -3.54 9.84
CA VAL A 80 -16.41 -2.21 10.43
C VAL A 80 -15.92 -1.17 9.45
N VAL A 81 -16.75 -0.16 9.20
CA VAL A 81 -16.36 1.01 8.41
C VAL A 81 -16.30 2.22 9.31
N ASN A 82 -15.35 3.11 9.02
CA ASN A 82 -15.15 4.36 9.75
C ASN A 82 -14.77 5.45 8.76
N PHE A 83 -15.58 6.50 8.71
CA PHE A 83 -15.36 7.66 7.84
C PHE A 83 -15.42 8.96 8.65
N ALA A 84 -14.91 8.91 9.88
CA ALA A 84 -14.89 10.03 10.82
C ALA A 84 -16.27 10.73 10.91
N ASN A 85 -16.30 12.06 10.73
CA ASN A 85 -17.53 12.86 10.79
C ASN A 85 -18.53 12.54 9.66
N ALA A 86 -18.13 11.91 8.56
CA ALA A 86 -19.09 11.42 7.56
C ALA A 86 -19.88 10.20 8.09
N GLY A 87 -19.31 9.48 9.05
CA GLY A 87 -19.99 8.41 9.78
C GLY A 87 -21.17 8.90 10.63
N ASP A 88 -21.19 10.18 11.05
CA ASP A 88 -22.27 10.78 11.83
C ASP A 88 -23.61 10.82 11.05
N ASN A 89 -23.54 10.75 9.72
CA ASN A 89 -24.70 10.67 8.84
C ASN A 89 -25.13 9.22 8.54
N CYS A 90 -24.47 8.23 9.14
CA CYS A 90 -24.81 6.82 9.01
C CYS A 90 -25.60 6.32 10.21
N THR A 91 -26.34 5.23 10.01
CA THR A 91 -27.06 4.53 11.09
C THR A 91 -26.65 3.07 11.12
N ALA A 92 -26.53 2.46 12.30
CA ALA A 92 -26.19 1.04 12.39
C ALA A 92 -27.31 0.15 11.83
N PHE A 93 -26.96 -0.92 11.11
CA PHE A 93 -27.93 -1.97 10.76
C PHE A 93 -28.49 -2.61 12.02
N SER A 94 -29.79 -2.90 12.01
CA SER A 94 -30.50 -3.48 13.15
C SER A 94 -29.79 -4.73 13.69
N GLY A 95 -29.41 -4.70 14.96
CA GLY A 95 -28.74 -5.82 15.65
C GLY A 95 -27.24 -5.93 15.39
N THR A 96 -26.60 -4.93 14.78
CA THR A 96 -25.16 -4.92 14.48
C THR A 96 -24.52 -3.57 14.82
N THR A 97 -23.19 -3.50 14.77
CA THR A 97 -22.42 -2.25 14.82
C THR A 97 -22.03 -1.72 13.43
N LEU A 98 -22.31 -2.49 12.38
CA LEU A 98 -22.00 -2.10 11.00
C LEU A 98 -22.87 -0.92 10.58
N LEU A 99 -22.25 0.10 10.00
CA LEU A 99 -22.95 1.30 9.54
C LEU A 99 -23.63 1.09 8.19
N SER A 100 -24.82 1.67 8.05
CA SER A 100 -25.56 1.90 6.82
C SER A 100 -25.48 3.40 6.50
N CYS A 101 -24.86 3.74 5.38
CA CYS A 101 -24.44 5.08 5.00
C CYS A 101 -25.09 5.51 3.69
N SER A 102 -26.37 5.89 3.72
CA SER A 102 -27.12 6.27 2.51
C SER A 102 -26.56 7.50 1.79
N GLN A 103 -25.96 8.45 2.53
CA GLN A 103 -25.29 9.59 1.89
C GLN A 103 -24.06 9.15 1.09
N LEU A 104 -23.30 8.17 1.58
CA LEU A 104 -22.17 7.61 0.84
C LEU A 104 -22.61 6.79 -0.36
N GLU A 105 -23.72 6.05 -0.26
CA GLU A 105 -24.33 5.39 -1.41
C GLU A 105 -24.60 6.39 -2.56
N GLU A 106 -25.28 7.51 -2.25
CA GLU A 106 -25.55 8.58 -3.22
C GLU A 106 -24.27 9.19 -3.78
N ASP A 107 -23.30 9.49 -2.91
CA ASP A 107 -22.07 10.16 -3.30
C ASP A 107 -21.19 9.29 -4.20
N ILE A 108 -21.00 8.00 -3.86
CA ILE A 108 -20.22 7.07 -4.67
C ILE A 108 -20.79 6.99 -6.09
N GLN A 109 -22.11 6.81 -6.20
CA GLN A 109 -22.80 6.76 -7.50
C GLN A 109 -22.64 8.08 -8.27
N THR A 110 -22.72 9.23 -7.58
CA THR A 110 -22.53 10.54 -8.21
C THR A 110 -21.10 10.72 -8.72
N CYS A 111 -20.10 10.39 -7.90
CA CYS A 111 -18.68 10.48 -8.27
C CYS A 111 -18.35 9.63 -9.50
N GLN A 112 -18.87 8.41 -9.55
CA GLN A 112 -18.66 7.50 -10.68
C GLN A 112 -19.43 7.96 -11.93
N SER A 113 -20.74 8.17 -11.82
CA SER A 113 -21.62 8.37 -12.99
C SER A 113 -21.57 9.80 -13.56
N THR A 114 -21.33 10.80 -12.72
CA THR A 114 -21.33 12.21 -13.14
C THR A 114 -19.93 12.73 -13.37
N TYR A 115 -18.97 12.33 -12.53
CA TYR A 115 -17.63 12.90 -12.53
C TYR A 115 -16.53 11.94 -12.99
N GLY A 116 -16.86 10.67 -13.28
CA GLY A 116 -15.90 9.68 -13.78
C GLY A 116 -14.76 9.39 -12.82
N LYS A 117 -15.01 9.45 -11.50
CA LYS A 117 -13.99 9.13 -10.49
C LYS A 117 -13.90 7.62 -10.29
N THR A 118 -12.69 7.12 -10.08
CA THR A 118 -12.46 5.78 -9.56
C THR A 118 -12.57 5.81 -8.03
N ILE A 119 -13.52 5.08 -7.47
CA ILE A 119 -13.76 5.01 -6.03
C ILE A 119 -13.35 3.63 -5.50
N LEU A 120 -12.30 3.59 -4.69
CA LEU A 120 -11.85 2.35 -4.03
C LEU A 120 -12.30 2.33 -2.58
N LEU A 121 -12.60 1.16 -2.01
CA LEU A 121 -12.68 1.02 -0.56
C LEU A 121 -11.31 0.62 -0.02
N SER A 122 -10.71 1.47 0.81
CA SER A 122 -9.42 1.16 1.44
C SER A 122 -9.61 0.35 2.71
N VAL A 123 -8.84 -0.73 2.83
CA VAL A 123 -8.88 -1.70 3.91
C VAL A 123 -7.62 -1.54 4.75
N GLY A 124 -7.77 -1.39 6.05
CA GLY A 124 -6.64 -1.19 6.96
C GLY A 124 -6.65 0.19 7.60
N GLY A 125 -5.59 0.96 7.35
CA GLY A 125 -5.25 2.21 8.02
C GLY A 125 -4.54 2.00 9.36
N ALA A 126 -3.97 3.07 9.90
CA ALA A 126 -3.22 3.08 11.16
C ALA A 126 -3.97 2.52 12.38
N THR A 127 -5.31 2.44 12.35
CA THR A 127 -6.15 1.91 13.43
C THR A 127 -6.55 0.45 13.26
N TYR A 128 -6.15 -0.21 12.17
CA TYR A 128 -6.43 -1.63 11.95
C TYR A 128 -5.68 -2.53 12.94
N THR A 129 -6.39 -3.45 13.59
CA THR A 129 -5.81 -4.30 14.65
C THR A 129 -6.01 -5.81 14.47
N GLU A 130 -6.71 -6.27 13.43
CA GLU A 130 -7.06 -7.71 13.31
C GLU A 130 -5.86 -8.59 12.94
N GLY A 131 -4.78 -8.02 12.36
CA GLY A 131 -3.57 -8.77 12.00
C GLY A 131 -3.78 -9.82 10.88
N GLY A 132 -4.93 -9.77 10.17
CA GLY A 132 -5.28 -10.71 9.11
C GLY A 132 -6.00 -11.95 9.64
N PHE A 133 -5.72 -13.12 9.04
CA PHE A 133 -6.47 -14.35 9.29
C PHE A 133 -5.57 -15.50 9.75
N SER A 134 -6.14 -16.44 10.50
CA SER A 134 -5.42 -17.63 10.97
C SER A 134 -5.22 -18.70 9.89
N THR A 135 -6.06 -18.71 8.86
CA THR A 135 -5.98 -19.66 7.74
C THR A 135 -6.34 -18.96 6.43
N SER A 136 -5.79 -19.45 5.32
CA SER A 136 -6.17 -18.99 3.99
C SER A 136 -7.65 -19.19 3.69
N THR A 137 -8.26 -20.29 4.16
CA THR A 137 -9.71 -20.52 4.00
C THR A 137 -10.56 -19.43 4.68
N ALA A 138 -10.18 -19.01 5.89
CA ALA A 138 -10.88 -17.92 6.57
C ALA A 138 -10.69 -16.59 5.83
N ALA A 139 -9.49 -16.35 5.30
CA ALA A 139 -9.19 -15.17 4.48
C ALA A 139 -10.04 -15.13 3.20
N THR A 140 -10.13 -16.24 2.46
CA THR A 140 -10.98 -16.38 1.27
C THR A 140 -12.46 -16.16 1.60
N ALA A 141 -12.96 -16.75 2.69
CA ALA A 141 -14.35 -16.56 3.10
C ALA A 141 -14.66 -15.10 3.49
N ALA A 142 -13.72 -14.41 4.13
CA ALA A 142 -13.85 -13.00 4.43
C ALA A 142 -13.84 -12.15 3.14
N ALA A 143 -12.96 -12.44 2.18
CA ALA A 143 -12.93 -11.79 0.88
C ALA A 143 -14.27 -11.94 0.13
N ASP A 144 -14.86 -13.13 0.12
CA ASP A 144 -16.19 -13.36 -0.47
C ASP A 144 -17.28 -12.53 0.22
N ASN A 145 -17.23 -12.42 1.55
CA ASN A 145 -18.16 -11.62 2.32
C ASN A 145 -18.00 -10.11 2.01
N ILE A 146 -16.77 -9.60 1.98
CA ILE A 146 -16.48 -8.21 1.60
C ILE A 146 -16.95 -7.93 0.18
N TRP A 147 -16.70 -8.83 -0.77
CA TRP A 147 -17.20 -8.70 -2.13
C TRP A 147 -18.72 -8.67 -2.20
N ALA A 148 -19.41 -9.53 -1.44
CA ALA A 148 -20.87 -9.53 -1.36
C ALA A 148 -21.43 -8.24 -0.74
N MET A 149 -20.67 -7.56 0.13
CA MET A 149 -21.08 -6.32 0.78
C MET A 149 -20.86 -5.07 -0.07
N PHE A 150 -19.79 -5.02 -0.87
CA PHE A 150 -19.35 -3.79 -1.55
C PHE A 150 -19.22 -3.90 -3.08
N GLY A 151 -19.12 -5.13 -3.62
CA GLY A 151 -19.16 -5.43 -5.06
C GLY A 151 -20.58 -5.39 -5.63
N PRO A 152 -20.83 -5.90 -6.85
CA PRO A 152 -22.17 -5.97 -7.44
C PRO A 152 -23.23 -6.56 -6.51
N VAL A 153 -24.44 -6.01 -6.56
CA VAL A 153 -25.58 -6.52 -5.79
C VAL A 153 -25.92 -7.94 -6.25
N GLN A 154 -25.93 -8.88 -5.31
CA GLN A 154 -26.25 -10.29 -5.56
C GLN A 154 -27.68 -10.59 -5.10
N THR A 155 -28.57 -10.98 -6.01
CA THR A 155 -30.01 -11.17 -5.72
C THR A 155 -30.32 -12.24 -4.68
N SER A 156 -29.41 -13.20 -4.48
CA SER A 156 -29.55 -14.28 -3.49
C SER A 156 -28.85 -13.99 -2.15
N SER A 157 -28.18 -12.85 -2.02
CA SER A 157 -27.44 -12.48 -0.82
C SER A 157 -28.32 -11.65 0.13
N SER A 158 -28.19 -11.92 1.42
CA SER A 158 -28.85 -11.16 2.50
C SER A 158 -27.84 -10.38 3.35
N VAL A 159 -26.63 -10.15 2.86
CA VAL A 159 -25.61 -9.40 3.58
C VAL A 159 -26.04 -7.94 3.75
N ASN A 160 -25.72 -7.36 4.90
CA ASN A 160 -25.89 -5.94 5.12
C ASN A 160 -24.87 -5.18 4.26
N ARG A 161 -25.33 -4.24 3.43
CA ARG A 161 -24.48 -3.49 2.49
C ARG A 161 -24.34 -2.04 2.94
N PRO A 162 -23.19 -1.63 3.51
CA PRO A 162 -23.01 -0.28 4.07
C PRO A 162 -23.32 0.86 3.09
N PHE A 163 -23.08 0.65 1.80
CA PHE A 163 -23.36 1.62 0.74
C PHE A 163 -24.57 1.25 -0.12
N GLY A 164 -25.51 0.49 0.44
CA GLY A 164 -26.73 0.07 -0.26
C GLY A 164 -26.42 -0.58 -1.61
N ASN A 165 -26.94 0.00 -2.70
CA ASN A 165 -26.74 -0.50 -4.06
C ASN A 165 -25.51 0.10 -4.77
N ALA A 166 -24.76 1.02 -4.14
CA ALA A 166 -23.50 1.47 -4.70
C ALA A 166 -22.49 0.31 -4.78
N VAL A 167 -21.68 0.35 -5.83
CA VAL A 167 -20.66 -0.65 -6.14
C VAL A 167 -19.34 0.07 -6.31
N VAL A 168 -18.39 -0.19 -5.41
CA VAL A 168 -17.04 0.40 -5.51
C VAL A 168 -16.36 -0.03 -6.81
N ASP A 169 -15.39 0.75 -7.28
CA ASP A 169 -14.56 0.39 -8.44
C ASP A 169 -13.42 -0.56 -8.06
N GLY A 170 -13.31 -0.93 -6.79
CA GLY A 170 -12.24 -1.79 -6.33
C GLY A 170 -11.91 -1.65 -4.86
N PHE A 171 -10.76 -2.21 -4.50
CA PHE A 171 -10.25 -2.19 -3.13
C PHE A 171 -8.80 -1.73 -3.10
N ASP A 172 -8.47 -1.04 -2.02
CA ASP A 172 -7.12 -0.64 -1.68
C ASP A 172 -6.70 -1.32 -0.38
N PHE A 173 -5.45 -1.77 -0.27
CA PHE A 173 -4.90 -2.36 0.94
C PHE A 173 -3.87 -1.44 1.56
N ASP A 174 -4.22 -0.82 2.68
CA ASP A 174 -3.38 0.09 3.45
C ASP A 174 -3.06 -0.54 4.80
N PHE A 175 -2.35 -1.66 4.80
CA PHE A 175 -1.94 -2.29 6.05
C PHE A 175 -0.66 -1.64 6.56
N GLU A 176 -0.72 -1.10 7.78
CA GLU A 176 0.43 -0.43 8.41
C GLU A 176 1.10 -1.29 9.51
N SER A 177 0.65 -2.53 9.67
CA SER A 177 1.21 -3.50 10.61
C SER A 177 1.19 -4.91 10.03
N SER A 178 2.06 -5.78 10.53
CA SER A 178 2.18 -7.15 10.01
C SER A 178 0.85 -7.89 10.03
N THR A 179 0.50 -8.46 8.88
CA THR A 179 -0.71 -9.27 8.71
C THR A 179 -0.37 -10.72 8.33
N SER A 180 -1.36 -11.61 8.40
CA SER A 180 -1.23 -13.02 7.99
C SER A 180 -2.34 -13.44 7.04
N ASN A 181 -2.00 -14.29 6.06
CA ASN A 181 -2.92 -14.82 5.04
C ASN A 181 -3.61 -13.74 4.18
N MET A 182 -3.01 -12.55 4.05
CA MET A 182 -3.60 -11.48 3.25
C MET A 182 -3.42 -11.70 1.75
N ALA A 183 -2.40 -12.44 1.31
CA ALA A 183 -2.32 -12.89 -0.08
C ALA A 183 -3.57 -13.70 -0.48
N ALA A 184 -4.03 -14.64 0.34
CA ALA A 184 -5.22 -15.45 0.06
C ALA A 184 -6.52 -14.61 0.03
N PHE A 185 -6.64 -13.63 0.92
CA PHE A 185 -7.75 -12.67 0.90
C PHE A 185 -7.75 -11.85 -0.40
N ALA A 186 -6.60 -11.27 -0.74
CA ALA A 186 -6.42 -10.42 -1.91
C ALA A 186 -6.61 -11.16 -3.24
N GLU A 187 -6.07 -12.37 -3.37
CA GLU A 187 -6.26 -13.22 -4.56
C GLU A 187 -7.74 -13.58 -4.75
N GLN A 188 -8.47 -13.88 -3.67
CA GLN A 188 -9.90 -14.17 -3.76
C GLN A 188 -10.72 -12.93 -4.17
N LEU A 189 -10.41 -11.75 -3.63
CA LEU A 189 -11.04 -10.50 -4.07
C LEU A 189 -10.76 -10.23 -5.55
N ARG A 190 -9.50 -10.37 -5.99
CA ARG A 190 -9.11 -10.21 -7.41
C ARG A 190 -9.88 -11.17 -8.31
N ALA A 191 -9.96 -12.45 -7.93
CA ALA A 191 -10.72 -13.45 -8.69
C ALA A 191 -12.20 -13.09 -8.80
N SER A 192 -12.81 -12.57 -7.73
CA SER A 192 -14.22 -12.15 -7.71
C SER A 192 -14.46 -10.93 -8.61
N MET A 193 -13.53 -9.98 -8.58
CA MET A 193 -13.53 -8.80 -9.44
C MET A 193 -13.39 -9.20 -10.93
N ASP A 194 -12.45 -10.08 -11.26
CA ASP A 194 -12.23 -10.56 -12.63
C ASP A 194 -13.44 -11.33 -13.15
N ALA A 195 -14.05 -12.18 -12.32
CA ALA A 195 -15.25 -12.92 -12.67
C ALA A 195 -16.43 -11.98 -12.97
N ALA A 196 -16.58 -10.89 -12.22
CA ALA A 196 -17.62 -9.89 -12.47
C ALA A 196 -17.37 -9.11 -13.77
N THR A 197 -16.14 -8.69 -14.04
CA THR A 197 -15.75 -8.08 -15.33
C THR A 197 -16.04 -9.03 -16.48
N ALA A 198 -15.62 -10.30 -16.38
CA ALA A 198 -15.84 -11.32 -17.40
C ALA A 198 -17.34 -11.62 -17.64
N ALA A 199 -18.19 -11.43 -16.63
CA ALA A 199 -19.64 -11.55 -16.73
C ALA A 199 -20.33 -10.31 -17.38
N GLY A 200 -19.55 -9.33 -17.86
CA GLY A 200 -20.05 -8.10 -18.48
C GLY A 200 -20.21 -6.93 -17.52
N GLY A 201 -19.62 -7.01 -16.33
CA GLY A 201 -19.50 -5.89 -15.39
C GLY A 201 -18.48 -4.85 -15.86
N LYS A 202 -18.35 -3.77 -15.07
CA LYS A 202 -17.26 -2.79 -15.23
C LYS A 202 -15.92 -3.42 -14.87
N GLU A 203 -14.83 -2.77 -15.29
CA GLU A 203 -13.50 -3.07 -14.78
C GLU A 203 -13.41 -2.69 -13.29
N TYR A 204 -12.61 -3.46 -12.54
CA TYR A 204 -12.37 -3.25 -11.12
C TYR A 204 -10.86 -3.24 -10.85
N TYR A 205 -10.45 -2.40 -9.91
CA TYR A 205 -9.05 -2.17 -9.59
C TYR A 205 -8.69 -2.70 -8.19
N LEU A 206 -7.48 -3.22 -8.07
CA LEU A 206 -6.87 -3.58 -6.80
C LEU A 206 -5.59 -2.78 -6.62
N SER A 207 -5.48 -2.10 -5.48
CA SER A 207 -4.28 -1.37 -5.09
C SER A 207 -3.77 -1.78 -3.71
N ALA A 208 -2.55 -1.35 -3.41
CA ALA A 208 -1.97 -1.40 -2.07
C ALA A 208 -1.22 -0.09 -1.78
N ALA A 209 -1.05 0.25 -0.51
CA ALA A 209 -0.39 1.45 -0.05
C ALA A 209 0.79 1.10 0.90
N PRO A 210 1.82 0.39 0.42
CA PRO A 210 2.97 0.07 1.25
C PRO A 210 3.71 1.34 1.67
N GLN A 211 4.44 1.28 2.78
CA GLN A 211 5.39 2.33 3.13
C GLN A 211 6.63 2.26 2.23
N CYS A 212 7.42 3.34 2.15
CA CYS A 212 8.60 3.33 1.29
C CYS A 212 9.66 2.26 1.63
N PRO A 213 9.92 1.83 2.89
CA PRO A 213 10.95 0.82 3.13
C PRO A 213 10.66 -0.49 2.40
N TYR A 214 11.59 -0.92 1.56
CA TYR A 214 11.44 -2.16 0.80
C TYR A 214 12.30 -3.32 1.37
N PRO A 215 11.76 -4.55 1.50
CA PRO A 215 10.36 -4.91 1.31
C PRO A 215 9.47 -4.34 2.43
N ASP A 216 8.24 -3.96 2.08
CA ASP A 216 7.26 -3.48 3.05
C ASP A 216 6.85 -4.61 4.00
N VAL A 217 6.82 -4.37 5.31
CA VAL A 217 6.59 -5.46 6.28
C VAL A 217 5.13 -5.93 6.32
N ALA A 218 4.17 -5.05 6.07
CA ALA A 218 2.75 -5.33 6.21
C ALA A 218 2.17 -5.98 4.95
N ASP A 219 2.59 -5.49 3.78
CA ASP A 219 2.05 -5.87 2.47
C ASP A 219 2.91 -6.87 1.70
N ASN A 220 4.13 -7.21 2.16
CA ASN A 220 5.04 -8.07 1.38
C ASN A 220 4.48 -9.47 1.07
N ASP A 221 3.60 -10.03 1.90
CA ASP A 221 2.92 -11.30 1.56
C ASP A 221 2.16 -11.18 0.22
N MET A 222 1.55 -10.03 -0.04
CA MET A 222 0.83 -9.75 -1.29
C MET A 222 1.77 -9.25 -2.40
N LEU A 223 2.71 -8.35 -2.06
CA LEU A 223 3.59 -7.66 -3.01
C LEU A 223 4.75 -8.52 -3.53
N SER A 224 5.05 -9.66 -2.91
CA SER A 224 6.14 -10.57 -3.34
C SER A 224 5.82 -11.39 -4.61
N GLY A 225 4.91 -10.91 -5.45
CA GLY A 225 4.50 -11.53 -6.72
C GLY A 225 3.28 -12.45 -6.60
N ALA A 226 2.64 -12.51 -5.43
CA ALA A 226 1.46 -13.34 -5.21
C ALA A 226 0.19 -12.72 -5.84
N VAL A 227 -0.02 -11.42 -5.67
CA VAL A 227 -1.27 -10.74 -6.02
C VAL A 227 -1.10 -9.85 -7.25
N TYR A 228 -2.13 -9.80 -8.10
CA TYR A 228 -2.19 -8.89 -9.26
C TYR A 228 -2.76 -7.54 -8.81
N PHE A 229 -1.90 -6.52 -8.72
CA PHE A 229 -2.28 -5.14 -8.43
C PHE A 229 -2.28 -4.30 -9.71
N ASP A 230 -3.29 -3.47 -9.88
CA ASP A 230 -3.41 -2.54 -11.00
C ASP A 230 -2.45 -1.35 -10.82
N PHE A 231 -2.35 -0.86 -9.59
CA PHE A 231 -1.38 0.14 -9.17
C PHE A 231 -1.09 0.03 -7.67
N ILE A 232 0.00 0.63 -7.21
CA ILE A 232 0.31 0.79 -5.78
C ILE A 232 0.57 2.26 -5.45
N MET A 233 0.30 2.66 -4.21
CA MET A 233 0.40 4.02 -3.71
C MET A 233 1.43 4.09 -2.57
N VAL A 234 2.71 4.04 -2.93
CA VAL A 234 3.80 3.91 -1.95
C VAL A 234 3.91 5.18 -1.10
N GLN A 235 3.86 5.04 0.22
CA GLN A 235 3.90 6.15 1.16
C GLN A 235 5.34 6.66 1.37
N PHE A 236 5.73 7.70 0.63
CA PHE A 236 7.06 8.32 0.74
C PHE A 236 7.12 9.40 1.83
N TYR A 237 6.64 9.07 3.03
CA TYR A 237 6.66 9.94 4.21
C TYR A 237 6.77 9.10 5.48
N ASN A 238 6.97 9.75 6.64
CA ASN A 238 7.16 9.09 7.95
C ASN A 238 8.31 8.07 8.04
N ASN A 239 9.18 8.03 7.05
CA ASN A 239 10.26 7.04 6.91
C ASN A 239 11.53 7.67 6.34
N TYR A 240 12.67 7.03 6.56
CA TYR A 240 14.00 7.50 6.11
C TYR A 240 14.10 7.68 4.58
N CYS A 241 13.30 6.91 3.83
CA CYS A 241 13.21 6.92 2.38
C CYS A 241 12.19 7.92 1.81
N GLY A 242 11.54 8.73 2.67
CA GLY A 242 10.52 9.69 2.24
C GLY A 242 11.05 10.87 1.43
N LEU A 243 10.14 11.75 0.99
CA LEU A 243 10.43 12.88 0.10
C LEU A 243 11.55 13.80 0.61
N GLN A 244 11.63 14.00 1.93
CA GLN A 244 12.63 14.84 2.60
C GLN A 244 14.07 14.35 2.40
N SER A 245 14.24 13.10 1.95
CA SER A 245 15.54 12.50 1.68
C SER A 245 16.00 12.67 0.22
N PHE A 246 15.16 13.25 -0.64
CA PHE A 246 15.47 13.51 -2.04
C PHE A 246 16.55 14.59 -2.19
N VAL A 247 17.54 14.30 -3.02
CA VAL A 247 18.65 15.21 -3.35
C VAL A 247 18.45 15.76 -4.77
N SER A 248 17.98 17.00 -4.86
CA SER A 248 17.75 17.67 -6.15
C SER A 248 19.03 17.77 -7.00
N GLY A 249 18.88 17.50 -8.30
CA GLY A 249 19.99 17.48 -9.27
C GLY A 249 20.84 16.21 -9.26
N SER A 250 20.62 15.28 -8.33
CA SER A 250 21.30 13.98 -8.35
C SER A 250 20.55 12.97 -9.21
N SER A 251 21.25 12.29 -10.11
CA SER A 251 20.70 11.17 -10.89
C SER A 251 20.51 9.90 -10.06
N SER A 252 21.20 9.81 -8.91
CA SER A 252 21.15 8.67 -8.01
C SER A 252 20.75 9.14 -6.62
N GLN A 253 19.72 8.50 -6.06
CA GLN A 253 19.21 8.80 -4.74
C GLN A 253 19.66 7.70 -3.78
N ASN A 254 20.21 8.09 -2.63
CA ASN A 254 20.69 7.12 -1.64
C ASN A 254 19.58 6.58 -0.74
N ASN A 255 18.64 7.47 -0.36
CA ASN A 255 17.58 7.17 0.59
C ASN A 255 16.20 7.20 -0.06
N PHE A 256 15.90 8.19 -0.92
CA PHE A 256 14.66 8.23 -1.68
C PHE A 256 14.63 7.05 -2.67
N ASP A 257 13.89 6.00 -2.35
CA ASP A 257 14.09 4.66 -2.91
C ASP A 257 13.08 4.28 -4.00
N PHE A 258 12.53 5.27 -4.71
CA PHE A 258 11.63 5.01 -5.84
C PHE A 258 12.24 4.09 -6.90
N SER A 259 13.56 4.12 -7.12
CA SER A 259 14.24 3.21 -8.04
C SER A 259 14.15 1.73 -7.62
N THR A 260 14.06 1.46 -6.32
CA THR A 260 13.83 0.11 -5.78
C THR A 260 12.42 -0.37 -6.11
N TRP A 261 11.43 0.50 -5.89
CA TRP A 261 10.04 0.24 -6.22
C TRP A 261 9.80 0.10 -7.73
N ASP A 262 10.47 0.91 -8.56
CA ASP A 262 10.47 0.77 -10.02
C ASP A 262 11.06 -0.58 -10.45
N THR A 263 12.12 -1.05 -9.77
CA THR A 263 12.69 -2.38 -10.01
C THR A 263 11.69 -3.49 -9.62
N TRP A 264 11.02 -3.35 -8.47
CA TRP A 264 9.96 -4.28 -8.05
C TRP A 264 8.85 -4.38 -9.09
N ALA A 265 8.36 -3.25 -9.58
CA ALA A 265 7.28 -3.21 -10.57
C ALA A 265 7.67 -3.93 -11.88
N GLN A 266 8.94 -3.84 -12.29
CA GLN A 266 9.43 -4.49 -13.51
C GLN A 266 9.78 -5.97 -13.35
N SER A 267 10.07 -6.44 -12.14
CA SER A 267 10.72 -7.76 -11.95
C SER A 267 10.05 -8.70 -10.94
N VAL A 268 9.18 -8.17 -10.08
CA VAL A 268 8.53 -8.93 -8.99
C VAL A 268 7.01 -8.88 -9.10
N SER A 269 6.44 -7.72 -9.49
CA SER A 269 4.99 -7.57 -9.64
C SER A 269 4.39 -8.64 -10.55
N LYS A 270 3.26 -9.20 -10.12
CA LYS A 270 2.47 -10.14 -10.93
C LYS A 270 1.84 -9.46 -12.15
N ASN A 271 1.54 -8.16 -12.03
CA ASN A 271 1.11 -7.32 -13.13
C ASN A 271 2.34 -6.65 -13.77
N PRO A 272 2.72 -7.00 -15.01
CA PRO A 272 3.85 -6.38 -15.69
C PRO A 272 3.60 -4.90 -16.05
N ASP A 273 2.35 -4.46 -16.04
CA ASP A 273 1.93 -3.10 -16.38
C ASP A 273 1.55 -2.28 -15.12
N VAL A 274 1.93 -2.75 -13.92
CA VAL A 274 1.62 -2.08 -12.65
C VAL A 274 2.17 -0.65 -12.64
N ARG A 275 1.38 0.28 -12.09
CA ARG A 275 1.78 1.68 -11.91
C ARG A 275 2.07 2.00 -10.46
N ILE A 276 3.02 2.91 -10.22
CA ILE A 276 3.40 3.36 -8.88
C ILE A 276 3.02 4.83 -8.74
N LEU A 277 2.07 5.11 -7.85
CA LEU A 277 1.74 6.46 -7.40
C LEU A 277 2.61 6.78 -6.17
N VAL A 278 3.24 7.94 -6.18
CA VAL A 278 4.08 8.40 -5.06
C VAL A 278 3.19 9.10 -4.03
N GLY A 279 3.08 8.52 -2.85
CA GLY A 279 2.34 9.04 -1.72
C GLY A 279 3.04 10.22 -1.06
N ILE A 280 2.32 11.33 -0.92
CA ILE A 280 2.79 12.58 -0.30
C ILE A 280 1.80 13.05 0.78
N PRO A 281 2.28 13.75 1.84
CA PRO A 281 1.39 14.42 2.78
C PRO A 281 0.70 15.63 2.11
N GLY A 282 -0.61 15.80 2.33
CA GLY A 282 -1.41 16.90 1.78
C GLY A 282 -1.14 18.25 2.43
N SER A 283 -0.46 18.28 3.58
CA SER A 283 -0.02 19.48 4.26
C SER A 283 1.13 19.16 5.22
N SER A 284 1.77 20.18 5.79
CA SER A 284 2.80 20.00 6.81
C SER A 284 2.31 19.36 8.11
N THR A 285 1.00 19.25 8.31
CA THR A 285 0.38 18.62 9.49
C THR A 285 -0.27 17.27 9.18
N ALA A 286 -0.21 16.82 7.93
CA ALA A 286 -0.85 15.57 7.50
C ALA A 286 -0.08 14.32 7.89
N ALA A 287 1.24 14.45 8.10
CA ALA A 287 2.14 13.38 8.50
C ALA A 287 3.21 13.93 9.46
N GLY A 288 3.91 13.05 10.17
CA GLY A 288 4.99 13.43 11.09
C GLY A 288 6.23 13.96 10.37
N SER A 289 6.47 13.55 9.12
CA SER A 289 7.56 14.05 8.26
C SER A 289 7.25 13.83 6.78
N GLY A 290 8.07 14.38 5.88
CA GLY A 290 7.99 14.12 4.44
C GLY A 290 7.10 15.05 3.62
N TYR A 291 6.52 16.09 4.23
CA TYR A 291 5.82 17.13 3.46
C TYR A 291 6.81 17.98 2.66
N GLU A 292 6.69 17.97 1.34
CA GLU A 292 7.45 18.81 0.42
C GLU A 292 6.50 19.60 -0.49
N SER A 293 6.92 20.78 -0.91
CA SER A 293 6.11 21.65 -1.78
C SER A 293 6.99 22.55 -2.67
N GLY A 294 6.37 23.29 -3.59
CA GLY A 294 7.05 24.24 -4.45
C GLY A 294 8.15 23.60 -5.30
N SER A 295 9.31 24.25 -5.40
CA SER A 295 10.40 23.80 -6.28
C SER A 295 11.00 22.44 -5.90
N THR A 296 10.91 22.04 -4.62
CA THR A 296 11.39 20.73 -4.18
C THR A 296 10.48 19.64 -4.74
N LEU A 297 9.17 19.77 -4.56
CA LEU A 297 8.19 18.83 -5.10
C LEU A 297 8.25 18.76 -6.64
N ALA A 298 8.36 19.90 -7.32
CA ALA A 298 8.54 19.95 -8.76
C ALA A 298 9.81 19.20 -9.24
N SER A 299 10.91 19.30 -8.48
CA SER A 299 12.15 18.56 -8.77
C SER A 299 11.98 17.06 -8.58
N ILE A 300 11.23 16.64 -7.55
CA ILE A 300 10.90 15.23 -7.29
C ILE A 300 10.06 14.68 -8.44
N VAL A 301 8.98 15.37 -8.82
CA VAL A 301 8.10 14.94 -9.94
C VAL A 301 8.89 14.85 -11.25
N THR A 302 9.79 15.80 -11.51
CA THR A 302 10.67 15.75 -12.68
C THR A 302 11.59 14.52 -12.65
N TYR A 303 12.11 14.16 -11.47
CA TYR A 303 12.91 12.94 -11.31
C TYR A 303 12.08 11.67 -11.58
N LEU A 304 10.89 11.58 -10.99
CA LEU A 304 9.98 10.43 -11.09
C LEU A 304 9.54 10.13 -12.52
N LYS A 305 9.34 11.16 -13.35
CA LYS A 305 8.97 11.02 -14.77
C LYS A 305 9.99 10.27 -15.63
N GLN A 306 11.20 10.04 -15.14
CA GLN A 306 12.22 9.25 -15.86
C GLN A 306 11.98 7.74 -15.75
N PHE A 307 11.13 7.30 -14.81
CA PHE A 307 10.86 5.90 -14.55
C PHE A 307 9.61 5.43 -15.31
N PRO A 308 9.69 4.29 -16.02
CA PRO A 308 8.58 3.80 -16.84
C PRO A 308 7.37 3.36 -16.01
N THR A 309 7.55 3.03 -14.73
CA THR A 309 6.48 2.55 -13.84
C THR A 309 5.77 3.67 -13.08
N PHE A 310 6.28 4.91 -13.14
CA PHE A 310 5.66 6.05 -12.49
C PHE A 310 4.25 6.31 -13.04
N GLY A 311 3.27 6.32 -12.14
CA GLY A 311 1.84 6.43 -12.46
C GLY A 311 1.19 7.74 -12.04
N GLY A 312 1.81 8.50 -11.14
CA GLY A 312 1.26 9.76 -10.64
C GLY A 312 1.51 9.98 -9.14
N ILE A 313 0.65 10.75 -8.49
CA ILE A 313 0.77 11.14 -7.08
C ILE A 313 -0.43 10.64 -6.28
N MET A 314 -0.18 10.11 -5.10
CA MET A 314 -1.19 9.88 -4.07
C MET A 314 -1.03 10.93 -2.96
N ILE A 315 -2.14 11.44 -2.39
CA ILE A 315 -2.12 12.44 -1.34
C ILE A 315 -2.91 11.97 -0.11
N TRP A 316 -2.26 12.01 1.05
CA TRP A 316 -2.89 11.82 2.37
C TRP A 316 -3.14 13.18 3.06
N ASP A 317 -4.35 13.69 3.26
CA ASP A 317 -5.65 13.25 2.75
C ASP A 317 -6.43 14.46 2.18
N MET A 318 -7.67 14.25 1.74
CA MET A 318 -8.55 15.24 1.12
C MET A 318 -8.77 16.48 2.01
N SER A 319 -8.96 16.29 3.31
CA SER A 319 -9.20 17.38 4.25
C SER A 319 -7.95 18.27 4.39
N GLN A 320 -6.76 17.65 4.38
CA GLN A 320 -5.49 18.35 4.49
C GLN A 320 -5.17 19.14 3.22
N VAL A 321 -5.31 18.53 2.05
CA VAL A 321 -4.97 19.19 0.78
C VAL A 321 -5.93 20.33 0.44
N TYR A 322 -7.21 20.22 0.80
CA TYR A 322 -8.17 21.33 0.63
C TYR A 322 -7.94 22.47 1.64
N ALA A 323 -7.39 22.18 2.82
CA ALA A 323 -6.95 23.21 3.75
C ALA A 323 -5.65 23.90 3.32
N ASN A 324 -4.81 23.19 2.55
CA ASN A 324 -3.52 23.66 2.05
C ASN A 324 -3.64 24.19 0.60
N SER A 325 -4.21 25.39 0.47
CA SER A 325 -4.48 26.00 -0.82
C SER A 325 -3.25 26.03 -1.74
N GLY A 326 -3.40 25.48 -2.95
CA GLY A 326 -2.39 25.52 -4.02
C GLY A 326 -1.53 24.26 -4.14
N LEU A 327 -1.52 23.34 -3.16
CA LEU A 327 -0.75 22.10 -3.30
C LEU A 327 -1.28 21.22 -4.45
N LEU A 328 -2.59 20.99 -4.50
CA LEU A 328 -3.20 20.15 -5.53
C LEU A 328 -2.96 20.72 -6.94
N ASP A 329 -3.14 22.03 -7.11
CA ASP A 329 -2.87 22.71 -8.38
C ASP A 329 -1.40 22.59 -8.78
N ALA A 330 -0.47 22.72 -7.82
CA ALA A 330 0.96 22.56 -8.06
C ALA A 330 1.30 21.12 -8.47
N VAL A 331 0.76 20.11 -7.79
CA VAL A 331 0.93 18.69 -8.16
C VAL A 331 0.46 18.44 -9.59
N VAL A 332 -0.74 18.90 -9.93
CA VAL A 332 -1.28 18.73 -11.28
C VAL A 332 -0.45 19.47 -12.34
N ALA A 333 -0.01 20.69 -12.04
CA ALA A 333 0.87 21.45 -12.94
C ALA A 333 2.21 20.73 -13.15
N ASP A 334 2.81 20.22 -12.08
CA ASP A 334 4.08 19.48 -12.13
C ASP A 334 3.93 18.17 -12.90
N LEU A 335 2.83 17.43 -12.71
CA LEU A 335 2.52 16.21 -13.46
C LEU A 335 2.27 16.47 -14.96
N LYS A 336 1.57 17.55 -15.30
CA LYS A 336 1.28 17.90 -16.71
C LYS A 336 2.43 18.62 -17.42
N SER A 337 3.42 19.13 -16.68
CA SER A 337 4.60 19.74 -17.27
C SER A 337 5.35 18.74 -18.16
N ALA A 338 5.84 19.18 -19.32
CA ALA A 338 6.73 18.34 -20.10
C ALA A 338 7.98 18.03 -19.25
N ALA A 339 8.42 16.78 -19.24
CA ALA A 339 9.72 16.45 -18.65
C ALA A 339 10.75 17.36 -19.33
N SER A 340 11.32 18.30 -18.57
CA SER A 340 12.32 19.22 -19.09
C SER A 340 13.53 18.37 -19.45
N THR A 341 13.62 18.00 -20.72
CA THR A 341 14.83 17.45 -21.29
C THR A 341 15.86 18.57 -21.19
N THR A 342 16.62 18.58 -20.09
CA THR A 342 17.95 19.15 -20.10
C THR A 342 18.71 18.37 -21.15
N THR A 343 18.62 18.87 -22.38
CA THR A 343 19.47 18.51 -23.48
C THR A 343 20.87 18.72 -22.94
N ALA A 344 21.56 17.63 -22.64
CA ALA A 344 22.99 17.68 -22.44
C ALA A 344 23.54 18.39 -23.67
N THR A 345 24.03 19.61 -23.50
CA THR A 345 24.70 20.37 -24.54
C THR A 345 25.80 19.48 -25.08
N THR A 346 25.56 18.85 -26.23
CA THR A 346 26.60 18.15 -26.96
C THR A 346 27.60 19.20 -27.36
N VAL A 347 28.67 19.29 -26.58
CA VAL A 347 29.90 19.96 -26.97
C VAL A 347 30.28 19.39 -28.34
N PRO A 348 30.51 20.21 -29.38
CA PRO A 348 30.92 19.70 -30.67
C PRO A 348 32.25 18.96 -30.49
N LEU A 349 32.23 17.65 -30.69
CA LEU A 349 33.44 16.84 -30.74
C LEU A 349 34.24 17.29 -31.97
N ALA A 350 35.40 17.88 -31.72
CA ALA A 350 36.34 18.27 -32.76
C ALA A 350 36.74 17.04 -33.60
N THR A 351 36.48 17.14 -34.89
CA THR A 351 36.82 16.14 -35.91
C THR A 351 38.34 15.96 -35.99
N PRO A 352 38.90 14.74 -35.81
CA PRO A 352 40.28 14.47 -36.18
C PRO A 352 40.34 14.19 -37.68
N THR A 353 41.11 15.01 -38.40
CA THR A 353 41.46 14.81 -39.80
C THR A 353 42.37 13.58 -39.93
N THR A 354 41.93 12.54 -40.64
CA THR A 354 42.81 11.42 -41.04
C THR A 354 42.89 11.29 -42.55
N SER A 355 44.12 11.35 -43.04
CA SER A 355 44.53 11.15 -44.43
C SER A 355 44.56 9.65 -44.77
N PRO A 356 44.33 9.23 -46.03
CA PRO A 356 44.12 7.82 -46.36
C PRO A 356 45.46 7.09 -46.51
N THR A 357 45.62 5.95 -45.81
CA THR A 357 46.67 4.97 -46.12
C THR A 357 46.05 3.61 -46.41
N LYS A 358 46.52 3.04 -47.52
CA LYS A 358 46.14 1.81 -48.23
C LYS A 358 46.10 0.54 -47.34
N PRO A 359 45.22 -0.45 -47.63
CA PRO A 359 45.07 -1.65 -46.82
C PRO A 359 46.11 -2.71 -47.19
N THR A 360 46.63 -3.40 -46.18
CA THR A 360 47.34 -4.68 -46.33
C THR A 360 46.67 -5.72 -45.44
N SER A 361 46.38 -6.86 -46.04
CA SER A 361 45.63 -8.00 -45.52
C SER A 361 46.51 -8.89 -44.65
N GLU A 362 46.15 -9.12 -43.39
CA GLU A 362 46.57 -10.30 -42.64
C GLU A 362 45.44 -10.85 -41.76
N THR A 363 45.24 -12.16 -41.92
CA THR A 363 44.20 -13.02 -41.34
C THR A 363 44.60 -13.48 -39.94
N PRO A 364 43.70 -13.47 -38.93
CA PRO A 364 43.92 -14.20 -37.68
C PRO A 364 43.39 -15.65 -37.78
N PRO A 365 44.04 -16.63 -37.12
CA PRO A 365 43.67 -18.03 -37.23
C PRO A 365 42.52 -18.43 -36.31
N SER A 366 41.71 -19.37 -36.81
CA SER A 366 40.67 -20.12 -36.10
C SER A 366 41.28 -21.18 -35.18
N SER A 367 40.71 -21.37 -33.99
CA SER A 367 40.80 -22.63 -33.24
C SER A 367 39.59 -22.86 -32.31
N PRO A 368 39.28 -24.12 -31.97
CA PRO A 368 37.91 -24.61 -32.00
C PRO A 368 37.23 -24.78 -30.62
N ARG A 369 35.91 -24.91 -30.74
CA ARG A 369 34.89 -25.34 -29.77
C ARG A 369 35.25 -26.57 -28.94
N ALA A 370 34.87 -26.57 -27.66
CA ALA A 370 34.55 -27.77 -26.90
C ALA A 370 33.24 -27.58 -26.12
N ALA A 371 32.23 -28.35 -26.51
CA ALA A 371 31.01 -28.58 -25.75
C ALA A 371 31.22 -29.81 -24.88
N ILE A 372 30.78 -29.76 -23.62
CA ILE A 372 30.74 -30.94 -22.74
C ILE A 372 29.43 -30.94 -21.97
N THR A 373 28.60 -31.93 -22.26
CA THR A 373 27.52 -32.47 -21.42
C THR A 373 27.68 -33.98 -21.52
N PRO A 374 27.62 -34.74 -20.41
CA PRO A 374 26.44 -35.58 -20.22
C PRO A 374 26.03 -35.86 -18.75
N THR A 375 24.72 -35.94 -18.58
CA THR A 375 23.95 -37.01 -17.92
C THR A 375 24.34 -37.53 -16.52
N GLY A 376 23.42 -37.41 -15.56
CA GLY A 376 23.37 -38.18 -14.32
C GLY A 376 21.98 -38.20 -13.70
N THR A 377 21.46 -39.40 -13.46
CA THR A 377 20.07 -39.82 -13.21
C THR A 377 19.62 -39.71 -11.74
N ILE A 378 18.29 -39.66 -11.53
CA ILE A 378 17.52 -39.68 -10.27
C ILE A 378 17.67 -41.02 -9.50
N PRO A 379 17.57 -41.00 -8.15
CA PRO A 379 16.51 -41.74 -7.41
C PRO A 379 15.84 -40.81 -6.35
N ALA A 380 14.52 -40.58 -6.35
CA ALA A 380 13.44 -41.41 -5.78
C ALA A 380 13.50 -41.60 -4.25
N GLU A 381 12.56 -40.90 -3.58
CA GLU A 381 11.70 -41.34 -2.46
C GLU A 381 12.33 -41.76 -1.12
N MET A 382 12.01 -41.02 -0.05
CA MET A 382 11.57 -41.57 1.24
C MET A 382 10.65 -40.57 1.97
N THR A 383 9.38 -40.93 2.08
CA THR A 383 8.44 -40.51 3.14
C THR A 383 8.91 -41.09 4.48
N PRO A 384 8.55 -40.46 5.60
CA PRO A 384 7.63 -41.18 6.48
C PRO A 384 6.52 -40.30 7.05
N THR A 385 5.31 -40.84 6.91
CA THR A 385 4.15 -40.65 7.76
C THR A 385 4.48 -41.00 9.20
N GLU A 386 4.18 -40.12 10.16
CA GLU A 386 3.57 -40.54 11.42
C GLU A 386 2.84 -39.37 12.10
N ALA A 387 1.63 -39.68 12.54
CA ALA A 387 0.71 -38.79 13.23
C ALA A 387 1.05 -38.75 14.72
N LEU A 388 0.95 -37.56 15.33
CA LEU A 388 0.75 -37.42 16.78
C LEU A 388 -0.50 -36.58 17.06
N THR A 389 -1.55 -37.28 17.50
CA THR A 389 -2.61 -36.76 18.38
C THR A 389 -1.99 -36.48 19.75
N THR A 390 -2.20 -35.33 20.38
CA THR A 390 -3.14 -34.98 21.49
C THR A 390 -2.48 -33.75 22.18
N GLU A 391 -3.06 -32.86 22.96
CA GLU A 391 -4.37 -32.66 23.59
C GLU A 391 -4.39 -31.16 23.99
N SER A 392 -5.55 -30.52 23.88
CA SER A 392 -5.75 -29.11 24.25
C SER A 392 -5.83 -28.96 25.76
N THR A 393 -4.98 -28.13 26.37
CA THR A 393 -5.19 -27.63 27.74
C THR A 393 -5.70 -26.20 27.68
N GLN A 394 -6.99 -26.00 27.99
CA GLN A 394 -7.61 -24.69 28.12
C GLN A 394 -7.15 -24.02 29.42
N ILE A 395 -6.74 -22.76 29.37
CA ILE A 395 -6.61 -21.89 30.54
C ILE A 395 -7.82 -20.97 30.57
N ALA A 396 -8.68 -21.18 31.58
CA ALA A 396 -9.77 -20.28 31.91
C ALA A 396 -9.22 -19.07 32.70
N VAL A 397 -9.51 -17.86 32.22
CA VAL A 397 -9.24 -16.62 32.96
C VAL A 397 -10.58 -16.11 33.50
N THR A 398 -10.74 -16.19 34.82
CA THR A 398 -11.91 -15.62 35.52
C THR A 398 -11.57 -14.21 35.97
N GLN A 399 -12.29 -13.20 35.45
CA GLN A 399 -12.25 -11.82 35.95
C GLN A 399 -13.38 -11.59 36.95
N THR A 400 -13.04 -11.12 38.14
CA THR A 400 -14.01 -10.60 39.13
C THR A 400 -13.87 -9.08 39.19
N ALA A 401 -14.87 -8.36 38.73
CA ALA A 401 -14.98 -6.91 38.92
C ALA A 401 -15.58 -6.62 40.31
N ALA A 402 -14.95 -5.71 41.06
CA ALA A 402 -15.56 -5.08 42.24
C ALA A 402 -15.69 -3.57 41.98
N ALA A 403 -16.91 -3.07 42.14
CA ALA A 403 -17.27 -1.67 41.96
C ALA A 403 -17.32 -0.92 43.30
N THR A 404 -16.65 0.22 43.37
CA THR A 404 -16.92 1.45 44.16
C THR A 404 -16.06 2.55 43.52
N GLY A 405 -16.38 3.83 43.37
CA GLY A 405 -17.30 4.73 44.04
C GLY A 405 -16.54 6.03 44.41
N LEU A 406 -16.52 7.00 43.48
CA LEU A 406 -16.19 8.46 43.58
C LEU A 406 -14.78 9.00 44.01
N CYS A 407 -14.28 9.89 43.12
CA CYS A 407 -13.57 11.18 43.29
C CYS A 407 -12.20 11.30 43.98
N THR A 408 -11.12 11.54 43.20
CA THR A 408 -10.32 12.81 43.10
C THR A 408 -9.00 12.58 42.32
N GLN A 409 -8.45 13.64 41.73
CA GLN A 409 -7.24 13.65 40.87
C GLN A 409 -5.97 13.09 41.54
N SER A 410 -5.24 12.19 40.86
CA SER A 410 -3.79 12.27 40.64
C SER A 410 -3.25 11.07 39.86
N THR A 411 -2.27 11.36 39.01
CA THR A 411 -1.49 10.45 38.18
C THR A 411 -0.76 9.41 39.03
N ILE A 412 -0.96 8.12 38.77
CA ILE A 412 -0.13 7.04 39.32
C ILE A 412 0.26 6.10 38.18
N VAL A 413 1.56 6.04 37.91
CA VAL A 413 2.22 5.05 37.04
C VAL A 413 2.17 3.70 37.74
N SER A 414 1.58 2.68 37.11
CA SER A 414 1.51 1.33 37.66
C SER A 414 2.47 0.41 36.90
N THR A 415 3.55 0.00 37.56
CA THR A 415 4.47 -1.06 37.11
C THR A 415 3.99 -2.42 37.61
N THR A 416 3.78 -3.37 36.72
CA THR A 416 3.44 -4.76 37.07
C THR A 416 4.70 -5.60 37.13
N THR A 417 5.02 -6.11 38.32
CA THR A 417 6.09 -7.10 38.55
C THR A 417 5.46 -8.48 38.68
N VAL A 418 5.83 -9.42 37.82
CA VAL A 418 5.40 -10.83 37.91
C VAL A 418 6.49 -11.62 38.62
N THR A 419 6.16 -12.16 39.81
CA THR A 419 7.04 -13.06 40.57
C THR A 419 6.51 -14.49 40.40
N VAL A 420 7.29 -15.37 39.78
CA VAL A 420 6.97 -16.81 39.70
C VAL A 420 7.79 -17.56 40.74
N THR A 421 7.09 -18.17 41.69
CA THR A 421 7.68 -19.08 42.68
C THR A 421 7.34 -20.51 42.28
N VAL A 422 8.35 -21.37 42.08
CA VAL A 422 8.16 -22.82 41.85
C VAL A 422 8.75 -23.58 43.03
N THR A 423 7.94 -24.40 43.68
CA THR A 423 8.31 -25.29 44.79
C THR A 423 8.23 -26.76 44.40
N GLY A 424 9.35 -27.49 44.63
CA GLY A 424 9.47 -28.94 44.85
C GLY A 424 9.51 -29.84 43.60
N ASP A 425 10.20 -30.98 43.54
CA ASP A 425 11.21 -31.63 44.39
C ASP A 425 11.90 -32.73 43.53
N SER A 426 13.19 -32.95 43.81
CA SER A 426 14.10 -34.08 43.53
C SER A 426 14.03 -34.99 42.28
N ALA A 427 15.20 -35.02 41.62
CA ALA A 427 15.97 -36.18 41.13
C ALA A 427 15.65 -36.81 39.75
N THR A 428 16.45 -36.47 38.72
CA THR A 428 17.61 -37.24 38.23
C THR A 428 18.09 -36.70 36.87
N THR A 429 19.41 -36.44 36.77
CA THR A 429 20.12 -35.93 35.58
C THR A 429 20.29 -37.02 34.52
N PRO A 430 20.32 -36.66 33.22
CA PRO A 430 21.61 -36.77 32.53
C PRO A 430 21.94 -35.57 31.62
N THR A 431 23.21 -35.22 31.62
CA THR A 431 23.91 -34.21 30.84
C THR A 431 24.16 -34.63 29.38
N ILE A 432 23.88 -33.73 28.42
CA ILE A 432 24.52 -33.67 27.09
C ILE A 432 24.80 -32.18 26.77
N PRO A 433 26.00 -31.82 26.28
CA PRO A 433 26.46 -30.42 26.19
C PRO A 433 26.03 -29.73 24.89
N THR A 434 25.64 -28.45 24.99
CA THR A 434 25.48 -27.56 23.82
C THR A 434 26.47 -26.40 23.96
N ASN A 435 27.62 -26.54 23.29
CA ASN A 435 28.45 -25.41 22.92
C ASN A 435 28.54 -25.41 21.39
N THR A 436 27.92 -24.44 20.75
CA THR A 436 28.21 -24.11 19.35
C THR A 436 28.39 -22.60 19.27
N THR A 437 29.66 -22.20 19.33
CA THR A 437 30.12 -20.83 19.16
C THR A 437 30.10 -20.49 17.67
N PHE A 438 29.36 -19.46 17.25
CA PHE A 438 29.55 -18.83 15.95
C PHE A 438 30.50 -17.65 16.10
N THR A 439 31.67 -17.77 15.49
CA THR A 439 32.72 -16.74 15.44
C THR A 439 32.44 -15.81 14.26
N THR A 440 32.03 -14.57 14.52
CA THR A 440 32.13 -13.49 13.51
C THR A 440 33.25 -12.54 13.89
N LYS A 441 34.16 -12.36 12.94
CA LYS A 441 35.43 -11.66 13.06
C LYS A 441 35.19 -10.14 13.04
N THR A 442 35.16 -9.52 14.21
CA THR A 442 35.09 -8.05 14.34
C THR A 442 36.47 -7.43 14.07
N THR A 443 36.61 -6.73 12.95
CA THR A 443 37.72 -5.78 12.76
C THR A 443 37.36 -4.47 13.44
N SER A 444 37.92 -4.22 14.62
CA SER A 444 37.86 -2.91 15.28
C SER A 444 38.64 -1.87 14.48
N ALA A 445 37.95 -0.81 14.05
CA ALA A 445 38.57 0.45 13.65
C ALA A 445 38.06 1.56 14.58
N THR A 446 38.94 2.01 15.45
CA THR A 446 38.75 3.14 16.37
C THR A 446 38.67 4.44 15.57
N GLN A 447 37.47 4.95 15.31
CA GLN A 447 37.25 6.36 14.97
C GLN A 447 36.41 6.98 16.07
N THR A 448 36.91 8.05 16.67
CA THR A 448 36.17 8.95 17.58
C THR A 448 35.03 9.61 16.80
N ALA A 449 33.92 8.87 16.65
CA ALA A 449 32.79 9.31 15.85
C ALA A 449 32.01 10.40 16.61
N LYS A 450 31.68 11.50 15.91
CA LYS A 450 30.88 12.60 16.46
C LYS A 450 29.51 12.09 16.91
N PRO A 451 28.87 12.72 17.92
CA PRO A 451 27.50 12.39 18.29
C PRO A 451 26.55 12.58 17.10
N VAL A 452 25.61 11.66 16.94
CA VAL A 452 24.62 11.65 15.86
C VAL A 452 23.52 12.67 16.18
N SER A 453 23.18 13.55 15.22
CA SER A 453 22.08 14.51 15.39
C SER A 453 20.72 13.79 15.51
N GLN A 454 19.69 14.50 15.99
CA GLN A 454 18.32 13.99 15.96
C GLN A 454 18.00 13.39 14.58
N TRP A 455 17.33 12.24 14.57
CA TRP A 455 16.92 11.44 13.42
C TRP A 455 18.04 10.76 12.63
N GLY A 456 19.31 10.93 13.03
CA GLY A 456 20.42 10.18 12.42
C GLY A 456 20.50 8.74 12.94
N GLN A 457 21.02 7.83 12.12
CA GLN A 457 21.21 6.43 12.50
C GLN A 457 22.21 6.30 13.65
N CYS A 458 21.85 5.57 14.69
CA CYS A 458 22.70 5.28 15.86
C CYS A 458 22.79 3.78 16.15
N GLY A 459 22.21 2.92 15.29
CA GLY A 459 22.26 1.48 15.43
C GLY A 459 21.56 0.74 14.30
N GLY A 460 21.53 -0.58 14.41
CA GLY A 460 20.99 -1.49 13.40
C GLY A 460 22.02 -2.50 12.90
N THR A 461 21.56 -3.67 12.46
CA THR A 461 22.45 -4.72 11.96
C THR A 461 23.23 -4.22 10.74
N GLY A 462 24.57 -4.32 10.81
CA GLY A 462 25.48 -3.83 9.77
C GLY A 462 25.90 -2.36 9.90
N TYR A 463 25.32 -1.60 10.85
CA TYR A 463 25.71 -0.22 11.09
C TYR A 463 27.11 -0.14 11.73
N THR A 464 27.98 0.70 11.17
CA THR A 464 29.38 0.89 11.62
C THR A 464 29.69 2.32 12.07
N GLY A 465 28.68 3.20 12.11
CA GLY A 465 28.83 4.59 12.52
C GLY A 465 28.70 4.81 14.03
N SER A 466 28.58 6.07 14.45
CA SER A 466 28.44 6.46 15.86
C SER A 466 27.13 5.94 16.45
N THR A 467 27.19 5.31 17.62
CA THR A 467 26.00 4.84 18.36
C THR A 467 25.54 5.81 19.45
N THR A 468 26.22 6.94 19.57
CA THR A 468 25.96 7.96 20.59
C THR A 468 25.20 9.12 19.99
N CYS A 469 24.01 9.39 20.50
CA CYS A 469 23.20 10.53 20.09
C CYS A 469 23.68 11.85 20.72
N ALA A 470 23.55 12.94 19.99
CA ALA A 470 23.74 14.27 20.52
C ALA A 470 22.66 14.54 21.58
N SER A 471 23.06 15.09 22.73
CA SER A 471 22.10 15.49 23.77
C SER A 471 21.07 16.48 23.19
N PRO A 472 19.76 16.35 23.50
CA PRO A 472 19.13 15.50 24.52
C PRO A 472 18.68 14.10 24.05
N TYR A 473 19.03 13.69 22.84
CA TYR A 473 18.41 12.55 22.17
C TYR A 473 18.96 11.19 22.64
N SER A 474 18.14 10.15 22.49
CA SER A 474 18.50 8.77 22.80
C SER A 474 18.38 7.88 21.57
N CYS A 475 19.19 6.83 21.51
CA CYS A 475 19.14 5.91 20.37
C CYS A 475 17.92 4.96 20.52
N VAL A 476 16.89 5.17 19.72
CA VAL A 476 15.66 4.37 19.70
C VAL A 476 15.73 3.36 18.56
N ILE A 477 15.53 2.08 18.88
CA ILE A 477 15.51 0.99 17.91
C ILE A 477 14.13 0.99 17.22
N LEU A 478 14.12 1.18 15.90
CA LEU A 478 12.90 1.11 15.09
C LEU A 478 12.77 -0.25 14.39
N SER A 479 13.89 -0.88 14.05
CA SER A 479 13.92 -2.24 13.50
C SER A 479 15.25 -2.94 13.80
N VAL A 480 15.35 -4.23 13.48
CA VAL A 480 16.62 -4.98 13.62
C VAL A 480 17.75 -4.43 12.74
N TRP A 481 17.42 -3.64 11.71
CA TRP A 481 18.36 -3.02 10.78
C TRP A 481 18.58 -1.53 11.05
N TRP A 482 17.77 -0.90 11.90
CA TRP A 482 17.80 0.55 12.10
C TRP A 482 17.44 1.00 13.52
N ALA A 483 18.29 1.85 14.09
CA ALA A 483 17.99 2.66 15.26
C ALA A 483 18.39 4.10 14.97
N GLN A 484 17.65 5.08 15.50
CA GLN A 484 17.91 6.51 15.28
C GLN A 484 17.83 7.33 16.56
N CYS A 485 18.40 8.53 16.54
CA CYS A 485 18.38 9.44 17.68
C CYS A 485 17.05 10.20 17.79
N GLU A 486 16.32 10.02 18.89
CA GLU A 486 15.04 10.70 19.13
C GLU A 486 15.01 11.51 20.42
#